data_AF-A0AA35RCB9-F1
#
_entry.id   AF-A0AA35RCB9-F1
#
_cell.length_a   1.000
_cell.length_b   1.000
_cell.length_c   1.000
_cell.angle_alpha   90.00
_cell.angle_beta   90.00
_cell.angle_gamma   90.00
#
_symmetry.space_group_name_H-M   'P 1'
#
loop_
_entity.id
_entity.type
_entity.pdbx_description
1 polymer ?
#
loop_
_entity_poly.entity_id
_entity_poly.type
_entity_poly.pdbx_seq_one_letter_code
_entity_poly.pdbx_strand_id
1 'polypeptide(L)' 'MQHIKITIDVDPQKIPELVCCDYSVHPDNGTEQIAVSVAKALGLEDYLSQPERIYELRRRLWEQRELMAVSSKANEMVA' A
#
# COMPACT_ATOMS: atom_id res chain seq x y z
N MET A 1 -21.14 16.80 14.67
CA MET A 1 -20.02 16.67 13.72
C MET A 1 -20.49 15.80 12.57
N GLN A 2 -20.38 16.26 11.32
CA GLN A 2 -20.68 15.44 10.14
C GLN A 2 -19.44 14.61 9.78
N HIS A 3 -19.62 13.32 9.51
CA HIS A 3 -18.55 12.45 9.05
C HIS A 3 -18.33 12.66 7.56
N ILE A 4 -17.10 12.99 7.17
CA ILE A 4 -16.69 13.11 5.76
C ILE A 4 -15.99 11.80 5.40
N LYS A 5 -16.47 11.11 4.35
CA LYS A 5 -15.79 9.96 3.76
C LYS A 5 -14.91 10.45 2.61
N ILE A 6 -13.62 10.19 2.70
CA ILE A 6 -12.64 10.53 1.67
C ILE A 6 -12.24 9.22 0.97
N THR A 7 -12.28 9.20 -0.36
CA THR A 7 -11.74 8.13 -1.19
C THR A 7 -10.44 8.62 -1.79
N ILE A 8 -9.36 7.86 -1.62
CA ILE A 8 -8.03 8.19 -2.14
C ILE A 8 -7.69 7.16 -3.20
N ASP A 9 -7.42 7.62 -4.42
CA ASP A 9 -6.88 6.80 -5.49
C ASP A 9 -5.35 6.90 -5.45
N VAL A 10 -4.68 5.76 -5.28
CA VAL A 10 -3.22 5.68 -5.19
C VAL A 10 -2.75 4.68 -6.24
N ASP A 11 -1.83 5.13 -7.10
CA ASP A 11 -1.13 4.26 -8.02
C ASP A 11 -0.41 3.14 -7.23
N PRO A 12 -0.75 1.85 -7.46
CA PRO A 12 -0.14 0.74 -6.74
C PRO A 12 1.39 0.71 -6.80
N GLN A 13 1.99 1.24 -7.87
CA GLN A 13 3.45 1.30 -8.01
C GLN A 13 4.09 2.27 -7.03
N LYS A 14 3.33 3.28 -6.56
CA LYS A 14 3.79 4.30 -5.62
C LYS A 14 3.56 3.93 -4.16
N ILE A 15 2.73 2.92 -3.87
CA ILE A 15 2.44 2.48 -2.50
C ILE A 15 3.74 2.18 -1.71
N PRO A 16 4.75 1.47 -2.26
CA PRO A 16 5.99 1.24 -1.52
C PRO A 16 6.75 2.51 -1.15
N GLU A 17 6.81 3.48 -2.07
CA GLU A 17 7.48 4.76 -1.83
C GLU A 17 6.71 5.62 -0.84
N LEU A 18 5.37 5.56 -0.89
CA LEU A 18 4.49 6.23 0.06
C LEU A 18 4.64 5.62 1.47
N VAL A 19 4.52 4.30 1.61
CA VAL A 19 4.52 3.65 2.93
C VAL A 19 5.90 3.68 3.57
N CYS A 20 6.97 3.44 2.80
CA CYS A 20 8.34 3.38 3.34
C CYS A 20 9.04 4.75 3.37
N CYS A 21 8.35 5.86 3.11
CA CYS A 21 8.97 7.18 3.13
C CYS A 21 9.48 7.56 4.53
N ASP A 22 10.67 8.16 4.61
CA ASP A 22 11.16 8.73 5.87
C ASP A 22 10.53 10.11 6.12
N TYR A 23 9.39 10.11 6.81
CA TYR A 23 8.66 11.33 7.17
C TYR A 23 9.37 12.19 8.22
N SER A 24 10.44 11.71 8.86
CA SER A 24 11.25 12.53 9.76
C SER A 24 12.06 13.60 9.01
N VAL A 25 12.41 13.31 7.75
CA VAL A 25 13.17 14.21 6.87
C VAL A 25 12.25 15.16 6.10
N HIS A 26 11.05 14.69 5.76
CA HIS A 26 10.03 15.47 5.05
C HIS A 26 8.73 15.51 5.86
N PRO A 27 8.61 16.41 6.85
CA PRO A 27 7.43 16.54 7.68
C PRO A 27 6.29 17.20 6.89
N ASP A 28 5.69 16.44 5.99
CA ASP A 28 4.38 16.75 5.43
C ASP A 28 3.33 15.85 6.10
N ASN A 29 2.69 16.43 7.12
CA ASN A 29 1.66 15.76 7.92
C ASN A 29 0.50 15.24 7.06
N GLY A 30 0.22 15.86 5.90
CA GLY A 30 -0.82 15.40 4.99
C GLY A 30 -0.47 14.04 4.37
N THR A 31 0.73 13.94 3.81
CA THR A 31 1.21 12.71 3.16
C THR A 31 1.42 11.58 4.16
N GLU A 32 1.92 11.87 5.37
CA GLU A 32 2.08 10.87 6.44
C GLU A 32 0.73 10.23 6.82
N GLN A 33 -0.32 11.03 7.00
CA GLN A 33 -1.66 10.51 7.35
C GLN A 33 -2.27 9.64 6.25
N ILE A 34 -1.99 9.98 4.99
CA ILE A 34 -2.38 9.15 3.84
C ILE A 34 -1.61 7.83 3.89
N ALA A 35 -0.30 7.86 4.12
CA ALA A 35 0.53 6.65 4.22
C ALA A 35 0.08 5.73 5.37
N VAL A 36 -0.22 6.28 6.55
CA VAL A 36 -0.79 5.55 7.68
C VAL A 36 -2.12 4.89 7.29
N SER A 37 -3.00 5.64 6.62
CA SER A 37 -4.31 5.13 6.20
C SER A 37 -4.18 4.01 5.17
N VAL A 38 -3.27 4.15 4.19
CA VAL A 38 -2.98 3.14 3.17
C VAL A 38 -2.34 1.91 3.79
N ALA A 39 -1.36 2.08 4.67
CA ALA A 39 -0.69 0.96 5.35
C ALA A 39 -1.70 0.14 6.16
N LYS A 40 -2.56 0.81 6.93
CA LYS A 40 -3.63 0.14 7.69
C LYS A 40 -4.66 -0.56 6.81
N ALA A 41 -5.04 0.05 5.68
CA ALA A 41 -6.00 -0.55 4.75
C ALA A 41 -5.45 -1.82 4.08
N LEU A 42 -4.13 -1.91 3.92
CA LEU A 42 -3.45 -3.00 3.23
C LEU A 42 -2.71 -3.98 4.17
N GLY A 43 -2.72 -3.74 5.49
CA GLY A 43 -1.99 -4.57 6.45
C GLY A 43 -0.46 -4.47 6.32
N LEU A 44 0.04 -3.26 6.07
CA LEU A 44 1.45 -2.94 5.82
C LEU A 44 2.06 -2.05 6.91
N GLU A 45 1.46 -1.97 8.09
CA GLU A 45 1.93 -1.14 9.20
C GLU A 45 3.40 -1.41 9.57
N ASP A 46 3.84 -2.66 9.42
CA ASP A 46 5.23 -3.07 9.67
C ASP A 46 6.25 -2.44 8.71
N TYR A 47 5.82 -1.85 7.59
CA TYR A 47 6.69 -1.21 6.60
C TYR A 47 6.65 0.32 6.68
N LEU A 48 5.76 0.87 7.50
CA LEU A 48 5.57 2.30 7.61
C LEU A 48 6.85 2.97 8.10
N SER A 49 7.29 4.00 7.37
CA SER A 49 8.50 4.78 7.67
C SER A 49 9.79 3.93 7.78
N GLN A 50 9.86 2.80 7.07
CA GLN A 50 11.04 1.93 6.98
C GLN A 50 11.61 1.92 5.55
N PRO A 51 12.37 2.96 5.15
CA PRO A 51 12.88 3.11 3.78
C PRO A 51 13.74 1.93 3.32
N GLU A 52 14.46 1.28 4.23
CA GLU A 52 15.31 0.12 3.97
C GLU A 52 14.52 -1.13 3.51
N ARG A 53 13.22 -1.19 3.82
CA ARG A 53 12.35 -2.33 3.48
C ARG A 53 11.56 -2.15 2.19
N ILE A 54 11.80 -1.06 1.45
CA ILE A 54 11.05 -0.76 0.22
C ILE A 54 11.10 -1.89 -0.81
N TYR A 55 12.24 -2.55 -0.97
CA TYR A 55 12.40 -3.67 -1.91
C TYR A 55 11.65 -4.93 -1.45
N GLU A 56 11.62 -5.19 -0.15
CA GLU A 56 10.84 -6.28 0.45
C GLU A 56 9.34 -6.04 0.20
N LEU A 57 8.87 -4.81 0.44
CA LEU A 57 7.48 -4.44 0.21
C LEU A 57 7.09 -4.54 -1.27
N ARG A 58 7.94 -4.03 -2.18
CA ARG A 58 7.74 -4.17 -3.64
C ARG A 58 7.57 -5.62 -4.05
N ARG A 59 8.44 -6.50 -3.55
CA ARG A 59 8.38 -7.94 -3.84
C ARG A 59 7.08 -8.54 -3.33
N ARG A 60 6.71 -8.28 -2.07
CA ARG A 60 5.48 -8.80 -1.46
C ARG A 60 4.22 -8.39 -2.23
N LEU A 61 4.11 -7.12 -2.62
CA LEU A 61 2.98 -6.63 -3.40
C LEU A 61 2.93 -7.25 -4.81
N TRP A 62 4.09 -7.49 -5.42
CA TRP A 62 4.17 -8.17 -6.70
C TRP A 62 3.71 -9.63 -6.61
N GLU A 63 4.19 -10.38 -5.61
CA GLU A 63 3.79 -11.77 -5.34
C GLU A 63 2.28 -11.87 -5.05
N GLN A 64 1.71 -10.95 -4.27
CA GLN A 64 0.26 -10.89 -4.03
C GLN A 64 -0.54 -10.63 -5.31
N ARG A 65 -0.04 -9.75 -6.19
CA ARG A 65 -0.71 -9.47 -7.47
C ARG A 65 -0.70 -10.69 -8.39
N GLU A 66 0.40 -11.42 -8.45
CA GLU A 66 0.47 -12.66 -9.21
C GLU A 66 -0.50 -13.72 -8.65
N LEU A 67 -0.56 -13.88 -7.32
CA LEU A 67 -1.50 -14.80 -6.69
C LEU A 67 -2.97 -14.47 -7.03
N MET A 68 -3.34 -13.18 -7.01
CA MET A 68 -4.69 -12.75 -7.40
C MET A 68 -4.96 -12.97 -8.90
N ALA A 69 -3.98 -12.73 -9.77
CA ALA A 69 -4.10 -12.97 -11.21
C ALA A 69 -4.23 -14.47 -11.54
N VAL A 70 -3.49 -15.33 -10.83
CA VAL A 70 -3.56 -16.79 -11.00
C VAL A 70 -4.87 -17.34 -10.45
N SER A 71 -5.34 -16.85 -9.30
CA SER A 71 -6.64 -17.25 -8.74
C SER A 71 -7.83 -16.86 -9.62
N SER A 72 -7.77 -15.71 -10.30
CA SER A 72 -8.81 -15.30 -11.25
C SER A 72 -8.91 -16.26 -12.44
N LYS A 73 -7.75 -16.65 -13.00
CA LYS A 73 -7.68 -17.59 -14.13
C LYS A 73 -8.13 -19.00 -13.76
N ALA A 74 -7.84 -19.46 -12.55
CA ALA A 74 -8.29 -20.76 -12.06
C ALA A 74 -9.83 -20.83 -11.95
N ASN A 75 -10.48 -19.72 -11.62
CA ASN A 75 -11.94 -19.66 -11.48
C ASN A 75 -12.66 -19.57 -12.84
N GLU A 76 -12.03 -18.99 -13.87
CA GLU A 76 -12.55 -18.97 -15.25
C GLU A 76 -12.41 -20.32 -15.98
N MET A 77 -11.50 -21.19 -15.57
CA MET A 77 -11.35 -22.54 -16.17
C MET A 77 -12.28 -23.60 -15.58
N VAL A 78 -13.04 -23.27 -14.52
CA VAL A 78 -13.95 -24.20 -13.82
C VAL A 78 -15.42 -23.81 -14.04
N ALA A 79 -15.70 -22.67 -14.68
CA ALA A 79 -17.04 -22.21 -15.07
C ALA A 79 -17.33 -22.54 -16.54
#